data_AF-A0A9Q9UQX7-F1
#
_entry.id   AF-A0A9Q9UQX7-F1
#
_cell.length_a   1.000
_cell.length_b   1.000
_cell.length_c   1.000
_cell.angle_alpha   90.00
_cell.angle_beta   90.00
_cell.angle_gamma   90.00
#
_symmetry.space_group_name_H-M   'P 1'
#
loop_
_entity.id
_entity.type
_entity.pdbx_description
1 polymer ?
#
loop_
_entity_poly.entity_id
_entity_poly.type
_entity_poly.pdbx_seq_one_letter_code
_entity_poly.pdbx_strand_id
1 'polypeptide(L)'
;MLAACEAKAIYFALTGRAPVSAITFPIGHIDVSASTSSGMSGAQSIWFELVKGVPAAVVALVVGIVGGLIAWRQYRVARAKLNLDLFEKRYDLFMVVWTFVSGVVQGSERRFNSPERIAMINLLPKMEFLFGNDLAEYVQELNSRHASLWAIKNAVARNNDVMPEEHVQEHLELMRWFTGEALNGVRVRFGEYLNFEEWR
;
A
#
# COMPACT_ATOMS: atom_id res chain seq x y z
N MET A 1 -6.01 36.69 -9.87
CA MET A 1 -4.69 36.67 -9.19
C MET A 1 -4.72 36.14 -7.75
N LEU A 2 -5.89 35.84 -7.14
CA LEU A 2 -5.95 35.21 -5.80
C LEU A 2 -5.75 33.68 -5.80
N ALA A 3 -6.04 32.97 -6.89
CA ALA A 3 -5.97 31.50 -6.93
C ALA A 3 -4.54 30.90 -6.96
N ALA A 4 -3.51 31.68 -7.31
CA ALA A 4 -2.13 31.18 -7.39
C ALA A 4 -1.41 31.21 -6.02
N CYS A 5 -1.92 31.98 -5.06
CA CYS A 5 -1.29 32.12 -3.74
C CYS A 5 -1.65 30.94 -2.82
N GLU A 6 -2.87 30.39 -2.93
CA GLU A 6 -3.34 29.30 -2.08
C GLU A 6 -2.68 27.95 -2.41
N ALA A 7 -2.36 27.69 -3.68
CA ALA A 7 -1.69 26.45 -4.09
C ALA A 7 -0.25 26.33 -3.53
N LYS A 8 0.42 27.46 -3.28
CA LYS A 8 1.81 27.50 -2.80
C LYS A 8 1.93 27.20 -1.31
N ALA A 9 0.92 27.56 -0.52
CA ALA A 9 0.87 27.29 0.92
C ALA A 9 0.62 25.80 1.23
N ILE A 10 -0.24 25.14 0.45
CA ILE A 10 -0.60 23.73 0.63
C ILE A 10 0.58 22.81 0.29
N TYR A 11 1.37 23.14 -0.73
CA TYR A 11 2.53 22.33 -1.13
C TYR A 11 3.68 22.39 -0.11
N PHE A 12 3.89 23.55 0.53
CA PHE A 12 4.90 23.73 1.58
C PHE A 12 4.52 22.98 2.87
N ALA A 13 3.23 22.92 3.22
CA ALA A 13 2.73 22.20 4.38
C ALA A 13 2.86 20.67 4.26
N LEU A 14 2.81 20.11 3.04
CA LEU A 14 2.90 18.66 2.81
C LEU A 14 4.33 18.14 2.60
N THR A 15 5.28 18.99 2.19
CA THR A 15 6.61 18.53 1.75
C THR A 15 7.80 19.21 2.43
N GLY A 16 7.58 20.31 3.17
CA GLY A 16 8.63 21.00 3.93
C GLY A 16 9.75 21.62 3.08
N ARG A 17 9.56 21.76 1.76
CA ARG A 17 10.57 22.31 0.84
C ARG A 17 9.97 23.41 -0.04
N ALA A 18 10.65 24.55 -0.11
CA ALA A 18 10.25 25.65 -0.99
C ALA A 18 10.57 25.33 -2.47
N PRO A 19 9.71 25.72 -3.44
CA PRO A 19 9.95 25.45 -4.86
C PRO A 19 11.11 26.30 -5.41
N VAL A 20 12.06 25.62 -6.03
CA VAL A 20 13.21 26.19 -6.75
C VAL A 20 12.71 26.76 -8.08
N SER A 21 12.30 28.02 -8.11
CA SER A 21 12.16 28.76 -9.37
C SER A 21 11.99 30.25 -9.12
N ALA A 22 13.08 31.01 -9.33
CA ALA A 22 13.14 32.39 -9.81
C ALA A 22 14.40 33.09 -9.24
N ILE A 23 15.56 32.83 -9.84
CA ILE A 23 16.70 33.75 -9.73
C ILE A 23 16.79 34.47 -11.07
N THR A 24 16.10 35.61 -11.17
CA THR A 24 16.37 36.61 -12.19
C THR A 24 17.46 37.52 -11.63
N PHE A 25 18.64 37.53 -12.25
CA PHE A 25 19.70 38.48 -11.96
C PHE A 25 19.39 39.83 -12.62
N PRO A 26 19.37 40.96 -11.89
CA PRO A 26 19.59 42.26 -12.50
C PRO A 26 21.06 42.67 -12.35
N ILE A 27 21.70 42.90 -13.50
CA ILE A 27 22.95 43.64 -13.62
C ILE A 27 22.66 45.10 -13.26
N GLY A 28 23.34 45.66 -12.27
CA GLY A 28 23.23 47.06 -11.88
C GLY A 28 24.37 47.49 -10.95
N HIS A 29 25.24 48.35 -11.50
CA HIS A 29 26.32 49.14 -10.91
C HIS A 29 26.56 49.08 -9.39
N ILE A 30 27.79 48.72 -9.01
CA ILE A 30 28.33 48.88 -7.65
C ILE A 30 29.18 50.15 -7.65
N ASP A 31 28.65 51.23 -7.08
CA ASP A 31 29.46 52.35 -6.62
C ASP A 31 30.15 51.97 -5.31
N VAL A 32 31.47 52.11 -5.32
CA VAL A 32 32.33 51.98 -4.14
C VAL A 32 32.05 53.16 -3.20
N SER A 33 31.62 52.88 -1.99
CA SER A 33 31.72 53.81 -0.87
C SER A 33 31.99 53.02 0.41
N ALA A 34 33.17 53.26 0.95
CA ALA A 34 33.64 52.71 2.21
C ALA A 34 32.90 53.35 3.40
N SER A 35 32.39 52.52 4.31
CA SER A 35 32.20 52.89 5.72
C SER A 35 32.34 51.66 6.63
N THR A 36 33.58 51.55 7.12
CA THR A 36 34.11 50.99 8.36
C THR A 36 33.16 50.44 9.44
N SER A 37 33.53 49.23 9.91
CA SER A 37 33.39 48.64 11.27
C SER A 37 31.99 48.13 11.67
N SER A 38 31.81 47.03 12.40
CA SER A 38 32.71 46.23 13.23
C SER A 38 32.05 44.89 13.60
N GLY A 39 32.87 43.83 13.67
CA GLY A 39 32.77 42.76 14.67
C GLY A 39 31.58 41.80 14.60
N MET A 40 31.76 40.66 13.94
CA MET A 40 31.32 39.31 14.42
C MET A 40 31.85 38.21 13.48
N SER A 41 33.14 38.25 13.16
CA SER A 41 33.85 37.21 12.40
C SER A 41 34.73 36.38 13.34
N GLY A 42 34.10 35.71 14.32
CA GLY A 42 34.80 34.88 15.31
C GLY A 42 34.32 33.44 15.35
N ALA A 43 33.04 33.19 15.05
CA ALA A 43 32.47 31.84 15.14
C ALA A 43 32.73 30.97 13.90
N GLN A 44 32.99 31.58 12.74
CA GLN A 44 33.23 30.88 11.49
C GLN A 44 34.69 30.38 11.37
N SER A 45 35.66 31.01 12.04
CA SER A 45 37.10 30.68 11.88
C SER A 45 37.56 29.50 12.72
N ILE A 46 36.95 29.28 13.90
CA ILE A 46 37.39 28.25 14.85
C ILE A 46 37.18 26.83 14.29
N TRP A 47 36.10 26.61 13.54
CA TRP A 47 35.82 25.33 12.88
C TRP A 47 36.83 25.01 11.76
N PHE A 48 37.22 25.99 10.96
CA PHE A 48 38.18 25.78 9.86
C PHE A 48 39.62 25.61 10.37
N GLU A 49 40.01 26.24 11.48
CA GLU A 49 41.34 26.06 12.08
C GLU A 49 41.50 24.68 12.75
N LEU A 50 40.44 24.13 13.36
CA LEU A 50 40.44 22.76 13.90
C LEU A 50 40.57 21.68 12.83
N VAL A 51 40.00 21.92 11.63
CA VAL A 51 40.07 20.97 10.50
C VAL A 51 41.47 20.90 9.87
N LYS A 52 42.30 21.95 9.99
CA LYS A 52 43.67 21.97 9.45
C LYS A 52 44.63 21.00 10.16
N GLY A 53 44.34 20.61 11.40
CA GLY A 53 45.20 19.73 12.22
C GLY A 53 44.83 18.24 12.18
N VAL A 54 43.68 17.88 11.61
CA VAL A 54 43.18 16.50 11.59
C VAL A 54 43.58 15.84 10.26
N PRO A 55 44.28 14.68 10.27
CA PRO A 55 44.60 13.96 9.05
C PRO A 55 43.33 13.64 8.26
N ALA A 56 43.32 13.88 6.95
CA ALA A 56 42.17 13.61 6.08
C ALA A 56 41.63 12.17 6.24
N ALA A 57 42.52 11.22 6.57
CA ALA A 57 42.17 9.84 6.88
C ALA A 57 41.24 9.68 8.10
N VAL A 58 41.41 10.49 9.16
CA VAL A 58 40.56 10.45 10.35
C VAL A 58 39.17 11.00 10.05
N VAL A 59 39.10 12.10 9.29
CA VAL A 59 37.82 12.67 8.83
C VAL A 59 37.08 11.66 7.95
N ALA A 60 37.78 11.04 6.99
CA ALA A 60 37.20 10.02 6.11
C ALA A 60 36.67 8.80 6.89
N LEU A 61 37.41 8.35 7.91
CA LEU A 61 37.00 7.23 8.77
C LEU A 61 35.75 7.57 9.59
N VAL A 62 35.68 8.76 10.20
CA VAL A 62 34.51 9.22 10.95
C VAL A 62 33.28 9.35 10.04
N VAL A 63 33.45 9.98 8.88
CA VAL A 63 32.37 10.12 7.88
C VAL A 63 31.90 8.75 7.39
N GLY A 64 32.83 7.82 7.16
CA GLY A 64 32.51 6.44 6.79
C GLY A 64 31.69 5.70 7.84
N ILE A 65 32.07 5.81 9.12
CA ILE A 65 31.32 5.19 10.23
C ILE A 65 29.91 5.79 10.35
N VAL A 66 29.80 7.13 10.36
CA VAL A 66 28.51 7.81 10.46
C VAL A 66 27.63 7.46 9.26
N GLY A 67 28.18 7.50 8.05
CA GLY A 67 27.48 7.09 6.83
C GLY A 67 27.01 5.64 6.89
N GLY A 68 27.85 4.72 7.36
CA GLY A 68 27.50 3.31 7.54
C GLY A 68 26.37 3.10 8.56
N LEU A 69 26.41 3.80 9.69
CA LEU A 69 25.34 3.74 10.71
C LEU A 69 24.01 4.27 10.18
N ILE A 70 24.02 5.38 9.44
CA ILE A 70 22.83 5.93 8.81
C ILE A 70 22.29 4.97 7.75
N ALA A 71 23.14 4.43 6.88
CA ALA A 71 22.76 3.47 5.85
C ALA A 71 22.15 2.19 6.46
N TRP A 72 22.71 1.67 7.55
CA TRP A 72 22.17 0.51 8.25
C TRP A 72 20.79 0.79 8.84
N ARG A 73 20.59 1.97 9.46
CA ARG A 73 19.27 2.39 9.95
C ARG A 73 18.26 2.52 8.80
N GLN A 74 18.67 3.15 7.69
CA GLN A 74 17.82 3.29 6.51
C GLN A 74 17.45 1.92 5.91
N TYR A 75 18.39 0.97 5.85
CA TYR A 75 18.12 -0.38 5.38
C TYR A 75 17.09 -1.09 6.26
N ARG A 76 17.25 -1.01 7.60
CA ARG A 76 16.28 -1.60 8.54
C ARG A 76 14.89 -0.99 8.38
N VAL A 77 14.80 0.33 8.25
CA VAL A 77 13.53 1.04 8.02
C VAL A 77 12.92 0.66 6.67
N ALA A 78 13.73 0.60 5.61
CA ALA A 78 13.28 0.22 4.27
C ALA A 78 12.76 -1.22 4.24
N ARG A 79 13.42 -2.15 4.96
CA ARG A 79 12.97 -3.53 5.07
C ARG A 79 11.64 -3.65 5.81
N ALA A 80 11.50 -2.96 6.94
CA ALA A 80 10.24 -2.92 7.68
C ALA A 80 9.10 -2.33 6.83
N LYS A 81 9.38 -1.26 6.08
CA LYS A 81 8.41 -0.65 5.17
C LYS A 81 8.01 -1.55 4.01
N LEU A 82 8.96 -2.27 3.42
CA LEU A 82 8.69 -3.23 2.35
C LEU A 82 7.79 -4.37 2.83
N ASN A 83 8.07 -4.91 4.01
CA ASN A 83 7.23 -5.96 4.60
C ASN A 83 5.81 -5.43 4.87
N LEU A 84 5.68 -4.23 5.44
CA LEU A 84 4.36 -3.62 5.68
C LEU A 84 3.57 -3.40 4.38
N ASP A 85 4.20 -2.83 3.34
CA ASP A 85 3.56 -2.62 2.05
C ASP A 85 3.09 -3.96 1.43
N LEU A 86 3.91 -5.00 1.53
CA LEU A 86 3.56 -6.33 1.04
C LEU A 86 2.38 -6.94 1.82
N PHE A 87 2.34 -6.77 3.15
CA PHE A 87 1.20 -7.17 3.95
C PHE A 87 -0.07 -6.42 3.54
N GLU A 88 -0.01 -5.09 3.42
CA GLU A 88 -1.15 -4.28 3.00
C GLU A 88 -1.69 -4.74 1.65
N LYS A 89 -0.81 -4.98 0.67
CA LYS A 89 -1.23 -5.55 -0.62
C LYS A 89 -1.91 -6.89 -0.44
N ARG A 90 -1.35 -7.83 0.33
CA ARG A 90 -1.96 -9.15 0.53
C ARG A 90 -3.30 -9.08 1.26
N TYR A 91 -3.40 -8.20 2.26
CA TYR A 91 -4.61 -7.97 3.04
C TYR A 91 -5.73 -7.36 2.19
N ASP A 92 -5.41 -6.45 1.28
CA ASP A 92 -6.40 -5.91 0.33
C ASP A 92 -7.04 -7.02 -0.51
N LEU A 93 -6.25 -8.00 -0.98
CA LEU A 93 -6.79 -9.13 -1.74
C LEU A 93 -7.67 -10.04 -0.87
N PHE A 94 -7.23 -10.33 0.37
CA PHE A 94 -8.05 -11.06 1.34
C PHE A 94 -9.41 -10.38 1.54
N MET A 95 -9.42 -9.06 1.75
CA MET A 95 -10.64 -8.29 2.00
C MET A 95 -11.61 -8.36 0.82
N VAL A 96 -11.13 -8.33 -0.42
CA VAL A 96 -12.00 -8.45 -1.60
C VAL A 96 -12.65 -9.83 -1.67
N VAL A 97 -11.86 -10.90 -1.47
CA VAL A 97 -12.41 -12.27 -1.47
C VAL A 97 -13.39 -12.46 -0.32
N TRP A 98 -13.03 -12.06 0.91
CA TRP A 98 -13.90 -12.18 2.07
C TRP A 98 -15.20 -11.37 1.93
N THR A 99 -15.14 -10.17 1.37
CA THR A 99 -16.33 -9.34 1.12
C THR A 99 -17.28 -10.02 0.13
N PHE A 100 -16.74 -10.63 -0.93
CA PHE A 100 -17.54 -11.41 -1.87
C PHE A 100 -18.21 -12.61 -1.19
N VAL A 101 -17.43 -13.43 -0.48
CA VAL A 101 -17.95 -14.65 0.18
C VAL A 101 -18.99 -14.31 1.25
N SER A 102 -18.74 -13.29 2.07
CA SER A 102 -19.71 -12.83 3.07
C SER A 102 -20.98 -12.25 2.43
N GLY A 103 -20.86 -11.52 1.30
CA GLY A 103 -22.02 -11.04 0.53
C GLY A 103 -22.89 -12.17 -0.03
N VAL A 104 -22.28 -13.26 -0.49
CA VAL A 104 -23.01 -14.46 -0.94
C VAL A 104 -23.85 -15.07 0.18
N VAL A 105 -23.29 -15.18 1.39
CA VAL A 105 -23.97 -15.73 2.58
C VAL A 105 -25.08 -14.80 3.07
N GLN A 106 -24.85 -13.49 3.09
CA GLN A 106 -25.85 -12.49 3.48
C GLN A 106 -26.97 -12.33 2.45
N GLY A 107 -26.80 -12.86 1.24
CA GLY A 107 -27.77 -12.73 0.16
C GLY A 107 -27.81 -11.33 -0.47
N SER A 108 -26.78 -10.51 -0.27
CA SER A 108 -26.65 -9.20 -0.94
C SER A 108 -26.48 -9.37 -2.45
N GLU A 109 -25.85 -10.46 -2.86
CA GLU A 109 -25.55 -10.76 -4.26
C GLU A 109 -26.74 -11.41 -4.97
N ARG A 110 -27.58 -10.53 -5.55
CA ARG A 110 -28.71 -10.90 -6.41
C ARG A 110 -28.32 -11.08 -7.88
N ARG A 111 -27.19 -10.50 -8.31
CA ARG A 111 -26.78 -10.45 -9.72
C ARG A 111 -25.47 -11.19 -9.92
N PHE A 112 -25.38 -11.96 -11.01
CA PHE A 112 -24.14 -12.65 -11.41
C PHE A 112 -23.00 -11.70 -11.76
N ASN A 113 -23.32 -10.49 -12.21
CA ASN A 113 -22.34 -9.45 -12.54
C ASN A 113 -22.22 -8.44 -11.40
N SER A 114 -22.20 -8.90 -10.16
CA SER A 114 -22.00 -8.00 -9.04
C SER A 114 -20.59 -7.38 -9.08
N PRO A 115 -20.44 -6.11 -8.68
CA PRO A 115 -19.14 -5.45 -8.60
C PRO A 115 -18.11 -6.26 -7.80
N GLU A 116 -18.54 -6.91 -6.71
CA GLU A 116 -17.73 -7.69 -5.80
C GLU A 116 -17.17 -8.93 -6.50
N ARG A 117 -17.99 -9.63 -7.28
CA ARG A 117 -17.55 -10.79 -8.07
C ARG A 117 -16.58 -10.38 -9.16
N ILE A 118 -16.88 -9.30 -9.88
CA ILE A 118 -16.01 -8.78 -10.95
C ILE A 118 -14.66 -8.36 -10.36
N ALA A 119 -14.67 -7.67 -9.22
CA ALA A 119 -13.45 -7.30 -8.50
C ALA A 119 -12.63 -8.52 -8.10
N MET A 120 -13.26 -9.57 -7.56
CA MET A 120 -12.59 -10.81 -7.19
C MET A 120 -11.92 -11.49 -8.41
N ILE A 121 -12.64 -11.63 -9.53
CA ILE A 121 -12.13 -12.30 -10.74
C ILE A 121 -10.98 -11.51 -11.36
N ASN A 122 -11.08 -10.19 -11.42
CA ASN A 122 -10.03 -9.34 -11.99
C ASN A 122 -8.73 -9.39 -11.17
N LEU A 123 -8.79 -9.80 -9.90
CA LEU A 123 -7.63 -9.96 -9.04
C LEU A 123 -6.95 -11.33 -9.17
N LEU A 124 -7.52 -12.30 -9.90
CA LEU A 124 -6.93 -13.63 -10.06
C LEU A 124 -5.47 -13.60 -10.54
N PRO A 125 -5.09 -12.83 -11.59
CA PRO A 125 -3.69 -12.76 -12.01
C PRO A 125 -2.77 -12.18 -10.92
N LYS A 126 -3.29 -11.24 -10.12
CA LYS A 126 -2.54 -10.65 -9.02
C LYS A 126 -2.39 -11.63 -7.85
N MET A 127 -3.39 -12.49 -7.62
CA MET A 127 -3.32 -13.55 -6.61
C MET A 127 -2.30 -14.61 -6.99
N GLU A 128 -2.32 -15.06 -8.23
CA GLU A 128 -1.35 -16.02 -8.78
C GLU A 128 0.08 -15.53 -8.58
N PHE A 129 0.33 -14.23 -8.81
CA PHE A 129 1.64 -13.63 -8.60
C PHE A 129 2.06 -13.49 -7.13
N LEU A 130 1.14 -13.09 -6.23
CA LEU A 130 1.48 -12.78 -4.83
C LEU A 130 1.45 -13.99 -3.89
N PHE A 131 0.65 -15.00 -4.22
CA PHE A 131 0.35 -16.16 -3.38
C PHE A 131 0.62 -17.50 -4.08
N GLY A 132 0.80 -17.50 -5.41
CA GLY A 132 0.95 -18.72 -6.19
C GLY A 132 -0.39 -19.31 -6.65
N ASN A 133 -0.31 -20.48 -7.31
CA ASN A 133 -1.46 -21.10 -7.96
C ASN A 133 -2.51 -21.63 -6.99
N ASP A 134 -2.12 -22.12 -5.81
CA ASP A 134 -3.04 -22.73 -4.85
C ASP A 134 -4.20 -21.79 -4.46
N LEU A 135 -3.87 -20.53 -4.14
CA LEU A 135 -4.89 -19.55 -3.78
C LEU A 135 -5.72 -19.08 -4.98
N ALA A 136 -5.11 -19.00 -6.16
CA ALA A 136 -5.81 -18.68 -7.39
C ALA A 136 -6.84 -19.78 -7.75
N GLU A 137 -6.47 -21.05 -7.63
CA GLU A 137 -7.35 -22.20 -7.81
C GLU A 137 -8.51 -22.19 -6.82
N TYR A 138 -8.23 -21.91 -5.55
CA TYR A 138 -9.27 -21.75 -4.52
C TYR A 138 -10.28 -20.63 -4.87
N VAL A 139 -9.81 -19.48 -5.36
CA VAL A 139 -10.72 -18.40 -5.77
C VAL A 139 -11.50 -18.75 -7.04
N GLN A 140 -10.91 -19.54 -7.95
CA GLN A 140 -11.66 -20.09 -9.07
C GLN A 140 -12.75 -21.07 -8.61
N GLU A 141 -12.49 -21.90 -7.59
CA GLU A 141 -13.48 -22.77 -6.98
C GLU A 141 -14.62 -21.97 -6.32
N LEU A 142 -14.30 -20.89 -5.60
CA LEU A 142 -15.30 -19.96 -5.06
C LEU A 142 -16.21 -19.41 -6.16
N ASN A 143 -15.62 -18.99 -7.29
CA ASN A 143 -16.35 -18.45 -8.41
C ASN A 143 -17.22 -19.51 -9.12
N SER A 144 -16.74 -20.74 -9.28
CA SER A 144 -17.49 -21.82 -9.93
C SER A 144 -18.68 -22.26 -9.07
N ARG A 145 -18.49 -22.45 -7.76
CA ARG A 145 -19.58 -22.78 -6.82
C ARG A 145 -20.60 -21.65 -6.73
N HIS A 146 -20.16 -20.39 -6.79
CA HIS A 146 -21.08 -19.26 -6.84
C HIS A 146 -21.91 -19.26 -8.14
N ALA A 147 -21.30 -19.62 -9.27
CA ALA A 147 -22.03 -19.75 -10.53
C ALA A 147 -23.11 -20.82 -10.47
N SER A 148 -22.84 -21.98 -9.86
CA SER A 148 -23.84 -23.02 -9.60
C SER A 148 -24.97 -22.52 -8.71
N LEU A 149 -24.63 -21.86 -7.60
CA LEU A 149 -25.61 -21.28 -6.68
C LEU A 149 -26.50 -20.24 -7.39
N TRP A 150 -25.91 -19.39 -8.22
CA TRP A 150 -26.64 -18.40 -9.01
C TRP A 150 -27.55 -19.07 -10.05
N ALA A 151 -27.09 -20.11 -10.73
CA ALA A 151 -27.89 -20.86 -11.70
C ALA A 151 -29.13 -21.47 -11.04
N ILE A 152 -28.99 -22.08 -9.86
CA ILE A 152 -30.11 -22.59 -9.06
C ILE A 152 -31.06 -21.46 -8.68
N LYS A 153 -30.57 -20.37 -8.08
CA LYS A 153 -31.40 -19.23 -7.69
C LYS A 153 -32.17 -18.64 -8.88
N ASN A 154 -31.54 -18.55 -10.04
CA ASN A 154 -32.17 -18.06 -11.26
C ASN A 154 -33.22 -19.04 -11.81
N ALA A 155 -32.99 -20.35 -11.72
CA ALA A 155 -33.99 -21.36 -12.08
C ALA A 155 -35.21 -21.29 -11.16
N VAL A 156 -35.01 -21.11 -9.86
CA VAL A 156 -36.08 -20.94 -8.86
C VAL A 156 -36.87 -19.66 -9.11
N ALA A 157 -36.19 -18.54 -9.36
CA ALA A 157 -36.86 -17.27 -9.69
C ALA A 157 -37.72 -17.37 -10.95
N ARG A 158 -37.28 -18.14 -11.96
CA ARG A 158 -38.06 -18.42 -13.17
C ARG A 158 -39.24 -19.37 -12.93
N ASN A 159 -39.22 -20.13 -11.83
CA ASN A 159 -40.26 -21.05 -11.42
C ASN A 159 -41.17 -20.47 -10.31
N ASN A 160 -41.46 -19.17 -10.36
CA ASN A 160 -42.29 -18.46 -9.38
C ASN A 160 -41.81 -18.61 -7.92
N ASP A 161 -40.49 -18.62 -7.70
CA ASP A 161 -39.85 -18.82 -6.39
C ASP A 161 -40.14 -20.19 -5.74
N VAL A 162 -40.58 -21.18 -6.52
CA VAL A 162 -40.72 -22.57 -6.06
C VAL A 162 -39.46 -23.35 -6.40
N MET A 163 -38.74 -23.80 -5.37
CA MET A 163 -37.53 -24.61 -5.54
C MET A 163 -37.88 -26.08 -5.79
N PRO A 164 -37.49 -26.67 -6.95
CA PRO A 164 -37.65 -28.10 -7.19
C PRO A 164 -36.84 -28.92 -6.18
N GLU A 165 -37.37 -30.06 -5.76
CA GLU A 165 -36.74 -30.93 -4.76
C GLU A 165 -35.31 -31.36 -5.14
N GLU A 166 -35.06 -31.55 -6.45
CA GLU A 166 -33.74 -31.85 -7.01
C GLU A 166 -32.68 -30.80 -6.63
N HIS A 167 -33.05 -29.51 -6.60
CA HIS A 167 -32.11 -28.42 -6.31
C HIS A 167 -32.02 -28.06 -4.82
N VAL A 168 -32.93 -28.57 -3.97
CA VAL A 168 -32.94 -28.22 -2.54
C VAL A 168 -31.66 -28.67 -1.85
N GLN A 169 -31.22 -29.91 -2.09
CA GLN A 169 -30.02 -30.44 -1.47
C GLN A 169 -28.76 -29.70 -1.94
N GLU A 170 -28.61 -29.52 -3.26
CA GLU A 170 -27.48 -28.80 -3.83
C GLU A 170 -27.41 -27.35 -3.33
N HIS A 171 -28.56 -26.67 -3.22
CA HIS A 171 -28.64 -25.32 -2.68
C HIS A 171 -28.18 -25.25 -1.21
N LEU A 172 -28.64 -26.17 -0.37
CA LEU A 172 -28.28 -26.24 1.04
C LEU A 172 -26.80 -26.56 1.23
N GLU A 173 -26.26 -27.48 0.44
CA GLU A 173 -24.83 -27.84 0.45
C GLU A 173 -23.95 -26.64 0.07
N LEU A 174 -24.30 -25.94 -1.02
CA LEU A 174 -23.58 -24.74 -1.46
C LEU A 174 -23.64 -23.64 -0.41
N MET A 175 -24.83 -23.36 0.16
CA MET A 175 -24.98 -22.35 1.20
C MET A 175 -24.20 -22.71 2.46
N ARG A 176 -24.22 -23.98 2.89
CA ARG A 176 -23.42 -24.46 4.02
C ARG A 176 -21.92 -24.31 3.76
N TRP A 177 -21.47 -24.65 2.55
CA TRP A 177 -20.07 -24.51 2.16
C TRP A 177 -19.64 -23.03 2.19
N PHE A 178 -20.39 -22.14 1.55
CA PHE A 178 -20.11 -20.69 1.59
C PHE A 178 -20.11 -20.12 3.01
N THR A 179 -20.99 -20.63 3.88
CA THR A 179 -21.03 -20.22 5.30
C THR A 179 -19.76 -20.65 6.03
N GLY A 180 -19.27 -21.88 5.79
CA GLY A 180 -18.01 -22.34 6.35
C GLY A 180 -16.81 -21.53 5.86
N GLU A 181 -16.79 -21.21 4.57
CA GLU A 181 -15.74 -20.39 3.96
C GLU A 181 -15.76 -18.95 4.49
N ALA A 182 -16.94 -18.32 4.62
CA ALA A 182 -17.09 -16.97 5.14
C ALA A 182 -16.62 -16.82 6.60
N LEU A 183 -16.91 -17.84 7.42
CA LEU A 183 -16.58 -17.82 8.84
C LEU A 183 -15.09 -18.04 9.09
N ASN A 184 -14.51 -19.07 8.47
CA ASN A 184 -13.14 -19.47 8.76
C ASN A 184 -12.32 -19.83 7.53
N GLY A 185 -12.92 -20.44 6.49
CA GLY A 185 -12.15 -21.01 5.38
C GLY A 185 -11.26 -20.00 4.65
N VAL A 186 -11.81 -18.83 4.28
CA VAL A 186 -11.04 -17.76 3.62
C VAL A 186 -9.90 -17.29 4.55
N ARG A 187 -10.19 -17.07 5.83
CA ARG A 187 -9.19 -16.60 6.82
C ARG A 187 -8.06 -17.62 7.01
N VAL A 188 -8.37 -18.91 7.07
CA VAL A 188 -7.37 -19.97 7.28
C VAL A 188 -6.41 -20.03 6.08
N ARG A 189 -6.93 -20.05 4.85
CA ARG A 189 -6.09 -20.13 3.63
C ARG A 189 -5.24 -18.87 3.42
N PHE A 190 -5.82 -17.69 3.62
CA PHE A 190 -5.04 -16.44 3.53
C PHE A 190 -4.10 -16.24 4.73
N GLY A 191 -4.41 -16.84 5.88
CA GLY A 191 -3.65 -16.70 7.12
C GLY A 191 -2.21 -17.19 7.01
N GLU A 192 -1.96 -18.24 6.23
CA GLU A 192 -0.61 -18.73 5.93
C GLU A 192 0.28 -17.63 5.31
N TYR A 193 -0.29 -16.78 4.46
CA TYR A 193 0.46 -15.75 3.75
C TYR A 193 0.47 -14.38 4.44
N LEU A 194 -0.34 -14.21 5.48
CA LEU A 194 -0.54 -12.96 6.23
C LEU A 194 0.10 -12.99 7.64
N ASN A 195 0.73 -14.09 8.06
CA ASN A 195 1.30 -14.19 9.39
C ASN A 195 2.61 -13.37 9.52
N PHE A 196 2.62 -12.41 10.44
CA PHE A 196 3.79 -11.57 10.73
C PHE A 196 4.92 -12.30 11.47
N GLU A 197 4.63 -13.43 12.13
CA GLU A 197 5.63 -14.17 12.90
C GLU A 197 6.74 -14.75 12.02
N GLU A 198 6.44 -15.06 10.76
CA GLU A 198 7.42 -15.55 9.80
C GLU A 198 8.39 -14.47 9.31
N TRP A 199 8.08 -13.18 9.54
CA TRP A 199 8.84 -12.05 8.96
C TRP A 199 9.75 -11.33 9.96
N ARG A 200 9.96 -11.94 11.14
CA ARG A 200 10.79 -11.42 12.22
C ARG A 200 12.29 -11.50 11.96
#